data_AF-A0A0P0XBN8-F1
#
_entry.id   AF-A0A0P0XBN8-F1
#
_cell.length_a   1.000
_cell.length_b   1.000
_cell.length_c   1.000
_cell.angle_alpha   90.00
_cell.angle_beta   90.00
_cell.angle_gamma   90.00
#
_symmetry.space_group_name_H-M   'P 1'
#
loop_
_entity.id
_entity.type
_entity.pdbx_description
1 polymer ?
#
loop_
_entity_poly.entity_id
_entity_poly.type
_entity_poly.pdbx_seq_one_letter_code
_entity_poly.pdbx_strand_id
1 'polypeptide(L)'
;MVKPIGSLAIAAVVPLLAALCLVSCTGGDARWCAPVPSMTVEQACDAVCGTAHMLKLCLRTLQPRARRGGGEHRRRRDDAVTRYVGAAARGALDAYAATAAAKRGMQYSAALPAEERTAHERCMAGYDLAVRFMGRVAGDLASCETAAARLRDDCDGSLAGMDACRRKLFGYPASPLYGRNLADRNKTMLVGLLSNLVPMPTPPPPPTPSP
;
A
#
# COMPACT_ATOMS: atom_id res chain seq x y z
N MET A 1 38.27 -19.83 -43.05
CA MET A 1 37.88 -20.44 -41.76
C MET A 1 37.19 -19.39 -40.89
N VAL A 2 35.89 -19.16 -41.11
CA VAL A 2 35.00 -18.53 -40.13
C VAL A 2 33.63 -19.15 -40.40
N LYS A 3 33.12 -19.93 -39.46
CA LYS A 3 31.85 -20.65 -39.59
C LYS A 3 30.71 -19.65 -39.34
N PRO A 4 29.71 -19.52 -40.23
CA PRO A 4 28.64 -18.56 -40.04
C PRO A 4 27.79 -19.01 -38.84
N ILE A 5 27.73 -18.16 -37.81
CA ILE A 5 26.78 -18.26 -36.70
C ILE A 5 25.43 -17.84 -37.27
N GLY A 6 24.86 -18.72 -38.09
CA GLY A 6 23.59 -18.53 -38.77
C GLY A 6 22.47 -18.56 -37.74
N SER A 7 21.83 -17.40 -37.55
CA SER A 7 20.38 -17.12 -37.51
C SER A 7 19.40 -17.99 -36.70
N LEU A 8 19.84 -19.10 -36.12
CA LEU A 8 19.01 -20.05 -35.37
C LEU A 8 18.69 -19.56 -33.96
N ALA A 9 19.55 -18.73 -33.36
CA ALA A 9 19.32 -18.20 -32.02
C ALA A 9 18.17 -17.17 -31.99
N ILE A 10 18.03 -16.34 -33.03
CA ILE A 10 17.00 -15.29 -33.07
C ILE A 10 15.62 -15.91 -33.33
N ALA A 11 15.54 -16.96 -34.14
CA ALA A 11 14.29 -17.64 -34.45
C ALA A 11 13.67 -18.38 -33.24
N ALA A 12 14.46 -18.78 -32.24
CA ALA A 12 13.95 -19.47 -31.05
C ALA A 12 13.47 -18.51 -29.94
N VAL A 13 13.96 -17.26 -29.91
CA VAL A 13 13.61 -16.28 -28.87
C VAL A 13 12.24 -15.64 -29.13
N VAL A 14 11.88 -15.44 -30.40
CA VAL A 14 10.59 -14.85 -30.80
C VAL A 14 9.39 -15.72 -30.38
N PRO A 15 9.36 -17.06 -30.61
CA PRO A 15 8.24 -17.88 -30.16
C PRO A 15 8.18 -18.01 -28.63
N LEU A 16 9.31 -17.94 -27.91
CA LEU A 16 9.30 -18.02 -26.45
C LEU A 16 8.68 -16.78 -25.79
N LEU A 17 8.92 -15.59 -26.35
CA LEU A 17 8.28 -14.34 -25.88
C LEU A 17 6.80 -14.28 -26.27
N ALA A 18 6.41 -14.77 -27.44
CA ALA A 18 5.01 -14.87 -27.84
C ALA A 18 4.23 -15.89 -26.99
N ALA A 19 4.86 -17.01 -26.62
CA ALA A 19 4.27 -18.01 -25.72
C ALA A 19 4.12 -17.47 -24.29
N LEU A 20 5.06 -16.67 -23.79
CA LEU A 20 4.91 -16.03 -22.47
C LEU A 20 3.79 -14.97 -22.45
N CYS A 21 3.52 -14.30 -23.58
CA CYS A 21 2.39 -13.35 -23.65
C CYS A 21 1.03 -14.03 -23.85
N LEU A 22 0.97 -15.27 -24.34
CA LEU A 22 -0.29 -15.97 -24.60
C LEU A 22 -0.71 -16.93 -23.48
N VAL A 23 0.22 -17.37 -22.60
CA VAL A 23 -0.08 -18.28 -21.48
C VAL A 23 -0.53 -17.52 -20.23
N SER A 24 -1.45 -16.55 -20.38
CA SER A 24 -2.14 -15.95 -19.23
C SER A 24 -3.53 -15.41 -19.56
N CYS A 25 -4.26 -15.96 -20.54
CA CYS A 25 -5.67 -15.57 -20.78
C CYS A 25 -6.54 -16.70 -21.40
N THR A 26 -6.30 -17.97 -21.09
CA THR A 26 -7.15 -19.07 -21.57
C THR A 26 -7.63 -19.96 -20.43
N GLY A 27 -8.89 -19.78 -20.03
CA GLY A 27 -9.65 -20.77 -19.27
C GLY A 27 -9.65 -20.57 -17.75
N GLY A 28 -10.83 -20.31 -17.20
CA GLY A 28 -11.09 -20.18 -15.77
C GLY A 28 -11.73 -18.84 -15.53
N ASP A 29 -13.02 -18.87 -15.17
CA ASP A 29 -13.86 -17.77 -14.70
C ASP A 29 -13.14 -16.44 -14.69
N ALA A 30 -13.48 -15.55 -15.62
CA ALA A 30 -13.05 -14.16 -15.61
C ALA A 30 -13.54 -13.56 -14.30
N ARG A 31 -12.73 -13.77 -13.26
CA ARG A 31 -12.83 -13.30 -11.89
C ARG A 31 -13.28 -11.85 -11.96
N TRP A 32 -14.57 -11.63 -11.73
CA TRP A 32 -15.22 -10.37 -12.06
C TRP A 32 -14.61 -9.34 -11.11
N CYS A 33 -13.68 -8.53 -11.62
CA CYS A 33 -13.25 -7.36 -10.85
C CYS A 33 -14.51 -6.51 -10.68
N ALA A 34 -14.96 -6.32 -9.45
CA ALA A 34 -16.00 -5.31 -9.19
C ALA A 34 -15.51 -4.00 -9.84
N PRO A 35 -16.38 -3.27 -10.57
CA PRO A 35 -15.99 -1.99 -11.16
C PRO A 35 -15.38 -1.09 -10.09
N VAL A 36 -14.09 -0.77 -10.21
CA VAL A 36 -13.43 0.13 -9.27
C VAL A 36 -13.84 1.55 -9.63
N PRO A 37 -14.43 2.33 -8.70
CA PRO A 37 -14.79 3.72 -8.99
C PRO A 37 -13.54 4.52 -9.36
N SER A 38 -13.71 5.43 -10.30
CA SER A 38 -12.70 6.43 -10.64
C SER A 38 -13.13 7.77 -10.09
N MET A 39 -12.20 8.48 -9.45
CA MET A 39 -12.44 9.77 -8.80
C MET A 39 -11.22 10.66 -9.03
N THR A 40 -11.37 11.98 -8.96
CA THR A 40 -10.23 12.88 -8.79
C THR A 40 -9.60 12.73 -7.40
N VAL A 41 -8.39 13.25 -7.22
CA VAL A 41 -7.71 13.24 -5.91
C VAL A 41 -8.52 14.01 -4.87
N GLU A 42 -9.06 15.17 -5.26
CA GLU A 42 -9.87 16.01 -4.39
C GLU A 42 -11.13 15.29 -3.94
N GLN A 43 -11.92 14.72 -4.87
CA GLN A 43 -13.12 13.94 -4.54
C GLN A 43 -12.83 12.74 -3.64
N ALA A 44 -11.76 11.98 -3.92
CA ALA A 44 -11.40 10.83 -3.11
C ALA A 44 -11.00 11.25 -1.67
N CYS A 45 -10.26 12.35 -1.52
CA CYS A 45 -9.87 12.85 -0.21
C CYS A 45 -11.06 13.41 0.57
N ASP A 46 -11.95 14.18 -0.07
CA ASP A 46 -13.14 14.75 0.56
C ASP A 46 -14.12 13.65 1.00
N ALA A 47 -14.23 12.57 0.23
CA ALA A 47 -15.12 11.45 0.55
C ALA A 47 -14.72 10.68 1.81
N VAL A 48 -13.43 10.69 2.19
CA VAL A 48 -12.91 9.82 3.28
C VAL A 48 -12.34 10.58 4.47
N CYS A 49 -12.03 11.87 4.33
CA CYS A 49 -11.38 12.65 5.38
C CYS A 49 -12.39 13.49 6.17
N GLY A 50 -12.68 13.08 7.41
CA GLY A 50 -13.56 13.83 8.32
C GLY A 50 -12.91 15.03 9.04
N THR A 51 -11.62 15.31 8.84
CA THR A 51 -10.91 16.42 9.50
C THR A 51 -10.00 17.17 8.53
N ALA A 52 -9.80 18.47 8.77
CA ALA A 52 -8.88 19.29 7.97
C ALA A 52 -7.44 18.76 7.99
N HIS A 53 -7.00 18.16 9.11
CA HIS A 53 -5.68 17.55 9.21
C HIS A 53 -5.53 16.35 8.26
N MET A 54 -6.49 15.42 8.30
CA MET A 54 -6.46 14.24 7.43
C MET A 54 -6.66 14.61 5.96
N LEU A 55 -7.50 15.60 5.66
CA LEU A 55 -7.66 16.13 4.30
C LEU A 55 -6.34 16.67 3.75
N LYS A 56 -5.63 17.50 4.53
CA LYS A 56 -4.31 18.02 4.14
C LYS A 56 -3.27 16.91 3.97
N LEU A 57 -3.30 15.87 4.82
CA LEU A 57 -2.45 14.70 4.68
C LEU A 57 -2.76 13.92 3.41
N CYS A 58 -4.04 13.66 3.12
CA CYS A 58 -4.51 12.96 1.94
C CYS A 58 -4.04 13.66 0.67
N LEU A 59 -4.36 14.94 0.54
CA LEU A 59 -3.97 15.77 -0.59
C LEU A 59 -2.45 15.73 -0.79
N ARG A 60 -1.64 16.01 0.23
CA ARG A 60 -0.17 15.95 0.09
C ARG A 60 0.36 14.58 -0.30
N THR A 61 -0.31 13.51 0.13
CA THR A 61 0.10 12.13 -0.18
C THR A 61 -0.16 11.78 -1.65
N LEU A 62 -1.31 12.20 -2.20
CA LEU A 62 -1.72 11.84 -3.56
C LEU A 62 -1.27 12.87 -4.63
N GLN A 63 -0.99 14.11 -4.25
CA GLN A 63 -0.63 15.18 -5.18
C GLN A 63 0.67 14.96 -5.99
N PRO A 64 1.78 14.44 -5.43
CA PRO A 64 2.98 14.15 -6.23
C PRO A 64 2.69 13.17 -7.37
N ARG A 65 1.78 12.21 -7.14
CA ARG A 65 1.31 11.29 -8.18
C ARG A 65 0.52 12.06 -9.25
N ALA A 66 -0.41 12.93 -8.87
CA ALA A 66 -1.14 13.76 -9.84
C ALA A 66 -0.18 14.61 -10.70
N ARG A 67 0.90 15.15 -10.12
CA ARG A 67 1.88 15.97 -10.87
C ARG A 67 2.76 15.19 -11.85
N ARG A 68 3.17 13.95 -11.54
CA ARG A 68 4.07 13.15 -12.40
C ARG A 68 3.54 12.82 -13.80
N GLY A 69 2.25 13.04 -14.07
CA GLY A 69 1.65 12.71 -15.38
C GLY A 69 1.10 13.90 -16.17
N GLY A 70 1.62 15.12 -15.95
CA GLY A 70 1.37 16.24 -16.88
C GLY A 70 0.60 17.45 -16.33
N GLY A 71 1.10 18.09 -15.28
CA GLY A 71 0.60 19.41 -14.84
C GLY A 71 -0.78 19.39 -14.15
N GLU A 72 -1.40 20.57 -13.99
CA GLU A 72 -2.70 20.76 -13.31
C GLU A 72 -3.80 19.85 -13.89
N HIS A 73 -3.74 19.58 -15.19
CA HIS A 73 -4.73 18.78 -15.91
C HIS A 73 -4.89 17.36 -15.36
N ARG A 74 -3.83 16.75 -14.81
CA ARG A 74 -3.93 15.40 -14.22
C ARG A 74 -4.53 15.40 -12.80
N ARG A 75 -4.50 16.52 -12.05
CA ARG A 75 -5.22 16.60 -10.76
C ARG A 75 -6.72 16.42 -10.96
N ARG A 76 -7.24 16.98 -12.05
CA ARG A 76 -8.65 16.91 -12.43
C ARG A 76 -9.04 15.65 -13.20
N ARG A 77 -8.09 14.74 -13.47
CA ARG A 77 -8.40 13.46 -14.13
C ARG A 77 -8.74 12.42 -13.10
N ASP A 78 -9.82 11.70 -13.37
CA ASP A 78 -10.22 10.56 -12.56
C ASP A 78 -9.16 9.46 -12.66
N ASP A 79 -8.75 8.94 -11.51
CA ASP A 79 -7.93 7.75 -11.38
C ASP A 79 -8.74 6.68 -10.62
N ALA A 80 -8.44 5.41 -10.89
CA ALA A 80 -9.09 4.31 -10.17
C ALA A 80 -8.70 4.40 -8.69
N VAL A 81 -9.67 4.30 -7.79
CA VAL A 81 -9.44 4.40 -6.34
C VAL A 81 -8.33 3.48 -5.84
N THR A 82 -8.23 2.26 -6.38
CA THR A 82 -7.15 1.30 -6.06
C THR A 82 -5.75 1.89 -6.30
N ARG A 83 -5.58 2.75 -7.31
CA ARG A 83 -4.31 3.43 -7.57
C ARG A 83 -3.97 4.48 -6.49
N TYR A 84 -4.98 5.08 -5.85
CA TYR A 84 -4.79 5.96 -4.70
C TYR A 84 -4.43 5.17 -3.44
N VAL A 85 -5.13 4.08 -3.16
CA VAL A 85 -4.81 3.18 -2.02
C VAL A 85 -3.36 2.71 -2.13
N GLY A 86 -2.94 2.21 -3.30
CA GLY A 86 -1.58 1.72 -3.49
C GLY A 86 -0.52 2.82 -3.39
N ALA A 87 -0.85 4.05 -3.79
CA ALA A 87 0.05 5.19 -3.63
C ALA A 87 0.21 5.59 -2.15
N ALA A 88 -0.90 5.64 -1.40
CA ALA A 88 -0.89 5.90 0.02
C ALA A 88 -0.14 4.79 0.78
N ALA A 89 -0.36 3.52 0.42
CA ALA A 89 0.31 2.37 1.02
C ALA A 89 1.83 2.41 0.83
N ARG A 90 2.30 2.69 -0.40
CA ARG A 90 3.74 2.93 -0.66
C ARG A 90 4.28 4.11 0.14
N GLY A 91 3.55 5.22 0.19
CA GLY A 91 3.94 6.38 1.00
C GLY A 91 3.97 6.11 2.51
N ALA A 92 3.16 5.16 3.01
CA ALA A 92 3.21 4.69 4.38
C ALA A 92 4.44 3.79 4.61
N LEU A 93 4.73 2.85 3.71
CA LEU A 93 5.93 2.01 3.76
C LEU A 93 7.23 2.83 3.73
N ASP A 94 7.30 3.86 2.89
CA ASP A 94 8.44 4.78 2.84
C ASP A 94 8.62 5.51 4.18
N ALA A 95 7.51 5.90 4.82
CA ALA A 95 7.53 6.55 6.13
C ALA A 95 7.98 5.57 7.24
N TYR A 96 7.51 4.31 7.20
CA TYR A 96 7.95 3.28 8.12
C TYR A 96 9.46 3.01 8.00
N ALA A 97 9.98 2.92 6.78
CA ALA A 97 11.39 2.75 6.52
C ALA A 97 12.22 3.94 7.03
N ALA A 98 11.73 5.18 6.84
CA ALA A 98 12.35 6.38 7.37
C ALA A 98 12.37 6.41 8.91
N THR A 99 11.30 5.97 9.56
CA THR A 99 11.26 5.84 11.02
C THR A 99 12.19 4.76 11.53
N ALA A 100 12.24 3.60 10.88
CA ALA A 100 13.20 2.54 11.23
C ALA A 100 14.65 3.01 11.08
N ALA A 101 14.96 3.78 10.02
CA ALA A 101 16.27 4.40 9.84
C ALA A 101 16.58 5.43 10.94
N ALA A 102 15.62 6.27 11.29
CA ALA A 102 15.77 7.25 12.37
C ALA A 102 16.01 6.55 13.72
N LYS A 103 15.27 5.47 14.03
CA LYS A 103 15.46 4.68 15.24
C LYS A 103 16.85 4.06 15.27
N ARG A 104 17.37 3.51 14.16
CA ARG A 104 18.76 3.01 14.08
C ARG A 104 19.77 4.10 14.39
N GLY A 105 19.54 5.33 13.94
CA GLY A 105 20.35 6.49 14.35
C GLY A 105 20.27 6.81 15.84
N MET A 106 19.08 6.65 16.45
CA MET A 106 18.86 6.92 17.89
C MET A 106 19.40 5.84 18.82
N GLN A 107 19.45 4.57 18.39
CA GLN A 107 19.96 3.45 19.20
C GLN A 107 21.39 3.70 19.70
N TYR A 108 22.18 4.49 18.97
CA TYR A 108 23.54 4.87 19.34
C TYR A 108 23.64 6.16 20.17
N SER A 109 22.52 6.83 20.46
CA SER A 109 22.56 7.89 21.48
C SER A 109 22.73 7.21 22.85
N ALA A 110 23.98 7.16 23.32
CA ALA A 110 24.35 6.62 24.64
C ALA A 110 23.58 7.29 25.80
N ALA A 111 22.90 8.41 25.52
CA ALA A 111 22.07 9.17 26.44
C ALA A 111 20.74 8.51 26.83
N LEU A 112 20.21 7.55 26.05
CA LEU A 112 18.91 6.94 26.38
C LEU A 112 19.03 5.94 27.54
N PRO A 113 18.17 6.04 28.59
CA PRO A 113 18.05 5.03 29.63
C PRO A 113 17.73 3.64 29.05
N ALA A 114 18.18 2.58 29.74
CA ALA A 114 18.03 1.20 29.26
C ALA A 114 16.56 0.79 29.03
N GLU A 115 15.66 1.26 29.88
CA GLU A 115 14.22 0.99 29.77
C GLU A 115 13.60 1.65 28.53
N GLU A 116 13.96 2.90 28.23
CA GLU A 116 13.49 3.60 27.02
C GLU A 116 14.01 2.92 25.76
N ARG A 117 15.29 2.48 25.75
CA ARG A 117 15.84 1.69 24.64
C ARG A 117 15.04 0.40 24.42
N THR A 118 14.68 -0.30 25.50
CA THR A 118 13.86 -1.52 25.42
C THR A 118 12.45 -1.23 24.92
N ALA A 119 11.85 -0.10 25.31
CA ALA A 119 10.58 0.36 24.78
C ALA A 119 10.66 0.66 23.28
N HIS A 120 11.74 1.29 22.81
CA HIS A 120 12.00 1.51 21.38
C HIS A 120 12.12 0.20 20.60
N GLU A 121 12.87 -0.79 21.11
CA GLU A 121 12.97 -2.11 20.47
C GLU A 121 11.60 -2.79 20.35
N ARG A 122 10.84 -2.82 21.45
CA ARG A 122 9.50 -3.41 21.46
C ARG A 122 8.51 -2.65 20.58
N CYS A 123 8.68 -1.34 20.42
CA CYS A 123 7.89 -0.58 19.45
C CYS A 123 8.19 -1.03 18.01
N MET A 124 9.46 -1.26 17.66
CA MET A 124 9.82 -1.63 16.28
C MET A 124 9.22 -2.99 15.86
N ALA A 125 8.99 -3.92 16.80
CA ALA A 125 8.23 -5.13 16.50
C ALA A 125 6.80 -4.84 15.98
N GLY A 126 6.17 -3.75 16.44
CA GLY A 126 4.89 -3.26 15.90
C GLY A 126 5.01 -2.68 14.49
N TYR A 127 6.12 -1.99 14.19
CA TYR A 127 6.44 -1.55 12.82
C TYR A 127 6.64 -2.75 11.89
N ASP A 128 7.37 -3.78 12.31
CA ASP A 128 7.59 -4.98 11.51
C ASP A 128 6.28 -5.67 11.16
N LEU A 129 5.34 -5.74 12.12
CA LEU A 129 4.00 -6.24 11.88
C LEU A 129 3.27 -5.38 10.84
N ALA A 130 3.29 -4.06 11.02
CA ALA A 130 2.61 -3.14 10.11
C ALA A 130 3.19 -3.15 8.69
N VAL A 131 4.50 -3.33 8.53
CA VAL A 131 5.17 -3.50 7.23
C VAL A 131 4.65 -4.73 6.50
N ARG A 132 4.48 -5.87 7.21
CA ARG A 132 3.98 -7.11 6.60
C ARG A 132 2.56 -6.95 6.05
N PHE A 133 1.68 -6.32 6.82
CA PHE A 133 0.31 -6.06 6.43
C PHE A 133 0.22 -5.01 5.32
N MET A 134 0.88 -3.85 5.48
CA MET A 134 0.86 -2.77 4.49
C MET A 134 1.57 -3.16 3.19
N GLY A 135 2.56 -4.06 3.26
CA GLY A 135 3.22 -4.64 2.09
C GLY A 135 2.25 -5.45 1.21
N ARG A 136 1.31 -6.18 1.82
CA ARG A 136 0.24 -6.85 1.09
C ARG A 136 -0.75 -5.87 0.50
N VAL A 137 -1.15 -4.84 1.23
CA VAL A 137 -1.97 -3.74 0.65
C VAL A 137 -1.30 -3.13 -0.58
N ALA A 138 0.01 -2.87 -0.52
CA ALA A 138 0.75 -2.29 -1.64
C ALA A 138 0.92 -3.26 -2.83
N GLY A 139 1.02 -4.57 -2.57
CA GLY A 139 1.23 -5.62 -3.58
C GLY A 139 -0.06 -6.14 -4.21
N ASP A 140 -1.10 -6.34 -3.42
CA ASP A 140 -2.34 -7.00 -3.83
C ASP A 140 -3.12 -6.19 -4.87
N LEU A 141 -2.99 -4.85 -4.85
CA LEU A 141 -3.63 -3.94 -5.81
C LEU A 141 -3.13 -4.09 -7.26
N ALA A 142 -2.17 -5.00 -7.51
CA ALA A 142 -1.83 -5.48 -8.84
C ALA A 142 -2.79 -6.57 -9.38
N SER A 143 -3.66 -7.15 -8.54
CA SER A 143 -4.56 -8.26 -8.86
C SER A 143 -6.01 -7.96 -8.48
N CYS A 144 -6.95 -8.23 -9.38
CA CYS A 144 -8.31 -7.71 -9.32
C CYS A 144 -9.19 -8.23 -8.17
N GLU A 145 -9.05 -9.50 -7.78
CA GLU A 145 -10.07 -10.18 -6.96
C GLU A 145 -9.62 -10.41 -5.51
N THR A 146 -8.35 -10.76 -5.31
CA THR A 146 -7.78 -11.04 -3.98
C THR A 146 -7.53 -9.76 -3.19
N ALA A 147 -7.32 -8.64 -3.88
CA ALA A 147 -7.03 -7.37 -3.24
C ALA A 147 -8.16 -6.90 -2.34
N ALA A 148 -9.40 -6.84 -2.83
CA ALA A 148 -10.51 -6.25 -2.08
C ALA A 148 -10.91 -7.08 -0.85
N ALA A 149 -10.89 -8.42 -0.96
CA ALA A 149 -11.31 -9.29 0.12
C ALA A 149 -10.43 -9.17 1.37
N ARG A 150 -9.11 -9.05 1.19
CA ARG A 150 -8.15 -8.93 2.30
C ARG A 150 -7.78 -7.48 2.63
N LEU A 151 -8.18 -6.52 1.80
CA LEU A 151 -7.75 -5.12 1.94
C LEU A 151 -8.06 -4.56 3.32
N ARG A 152 -9.25 -4.82 3.85
CA ARG A 152 -9.69 -4.34 5.17
C ARG A 152 -8.87 -4.99 6.28
N ASP A 153 -8.78 -6.32 6.29
CA ASP A 153 -7.98 -7.08 7.25
C ASP A 153 -6.52 -6.63 7.26
N ASP A 154 -5.95 -6.34 6.08
CA ASP A 154 -4.59 -5.87 5.97
C ASP A 154 -4.41 -4.41 6.41
N CYS A 155 -5.42 -3.55 6.21
CA CYS A 155 -5.41 -2.20 6.79
C CYS A 155 -5.50 -2.25 8.32
N ASP A 156 -6.36 -3.10 8.87
CA ASP A 156 -6.57 -3.26 10.30
C ASP A 156 -5.34 -3.88 10.98
N GLY A 157 -4.74 -4.91 10.37
CA GLY A 157 -3.47 -5.48 10.83
C GLY A 157 -2.33 -4.46 10.82
N SER A 158 -2.31 -3.55 9.84
CA SER A 158 -1.33 -2.45 9.80
C SER A 158 -1.53 -1.46 10.94
N LEU A 159 -2.79 -1.06 11.20
CA LEU A 159 -3.13 -0.17 12.32
C LEU A 159 -2.84 -0.81 13.69
N ALA A 160 -3.13 -2.10 13.83
CA ALA A 160 -2.83 -2.87 15.03
C ALA A 160 -1.33 -2.88 15.34
N GLY A 161 -0.47 -2.99 14.31
CA GLY A 161 0.98 -2.86 14.44
C GLY A 161 1.42 -1.47 14.93
N MET A 162 0.85 -0.40 14.36
CA MET A 162 1.11 0.97 14.81
C MET A 162 0.69 1.21 16.26
N ASP A 163 -0.49 0.71 16.64
CA ASP A 163 -1.00 0.81 18.02
C ASP A 163 -0.20 -0.07 18.99
N ALA A 164 0.31 -1.21 18.55
CA ALA A 164 1.23 -2.03 19.33
C ALA A 164 2.53 -1.28 19.65
N CYS A 165 3.10 -0.57 18.67
CA CYS A 165 4.25 0.31 18.95
C CYS A 165 3.86 1.41 19.96
N ARG A 166 2.77 2.13 19.70
CA ARG A 166 2.32 3.25 20.54
C ARG A 166 2.20 2.86 22.01
N ARG A 167 1.63 1.69 22.30
CA ARG A 167 1.49 1.18 23.67
C ARG A 167 2.83 0.99 24.39
N LYS A 168 3.91 0.68 23.66
CA LYS A 168 5.26 0.55 24.25
C LYS A 168 5.88 1.90 24.58
N LEU A 169 5.43 2.97 23.91
CA LEU A 169 5.97 4.32 24.08
C LEU A 169 5.12 5.22 25.00
N PHE A 170 4.06 4.71 25.64
CA PHE A 170 3.21 5.53 26.53
C PHE A 170 3.95 6.16 27.71
N GLY A 171 4.99 5.51 28.23
CA GLY A 171 5.84 6.09 29.27
C GLY A 171 6.82 7.16 28.77
N TYR A 172 6.89 7.37 27.45
CA TYR A 172 7.91 8.20 26.79
C TYR A 172 7.30 9.15 25.75
N PRO A 173 6.29 9.98 26.08
CA PRO A 173 5.61 10.84 25.12
C PRO A 173 6.51 11.92 24.50
N ALA A 174 7.60 12.29 25.19
CA ALA A 174 8.61 13.22 24.68
C ALA A 174 9.61 12.56 23.71
N SER A 175 9.60 11.22 23.58
CA SER A 175 10.49 10.51 22.67
C SER A 175 10.23 10.93 21.22
N PRO A 176 11.27 11.25 20.44
CA PRO A 176 11.12 11.49 19.00
C PRO A 176 10.46 10.32 18.26
N LEU A 177 10.60 9.09 18.76
CA LEU A 177 9.96 7.91 18.17
C LEU A 177 8.44 7.91 18.39
N TYR A 178 7.96 8.48 19.50
CA TYR A 178 6.52 8.64 19.77
C TYR A 178 5.86 9.54 18.72
N GLY A 179 6.46 10.70 18.45
CA GLY A 179 5.98 11.63 17.42
C GLY A 179 5.99 11.03 16.01
N ARG A 180 7.03 10.25 15.68
CA ARG A 180 7.11 9.52 14.40
C ARG A 180 6.02 8.46 14.28
N ASN A 181 5.80 7.66 15.33
CA ASN A 181 4.74 6.66 15.34
C ASN A 181 3.35 7.28 15.13
N LEU A 182 3.05 8.42 15.75
CA LEU A 182 1.78 9.11 15.51
C LEU A 182 1.61 9.58 14.05
N ALA A 183 2.67 10.15 13.47
CA ALA A 183 2.64 10.60 12.07
C ALA A 183 2.46 9.43 11.10
N ASP A 184 3.16 8.32 11.35
CA ASP A 184 3.09 7.09 10.56
C ASP A 184 1.72 6.42 10.71
N ARG A 185 1.18 6.34 11.93
CA ARG A 185 -0.18 5.85 12.20
C ARG A 185 -1.24 6.63 11.42
N ASN A 186 -1.11 7.96 11.31
CA ASN A 186 -2.03 8.76 10.51
C ASN A 186 -1.94 8.43 9.01
N LYS A 187 -0.74 8.11 8.50
CA LYS A 187 -0.57 7.62 7.12
C LYS A 187 -1.20 6.24 6.94
N THR A 188 -1.04 5.33 7.91
CA THR A 188 -1.70 4.02 7.92
C THR A 188 -3.22 4.16 7.88
N MET A 189 -3.76 5.04 8.74
CA MET A 189 -5.20 5.31 8.81
C MET A 189 -5.72 5.87 7.49
N LEU A 190 -4.97 6.76 6.84
CA LEU A 190 -5.32 7.26 5.51
C LEU A 190 -5.48 6.14 4.47
N VAL A 191 -4.62 5.12 4.51
CA VAL A 191 -4.75 3.96 3.62
C VAL A 191 -6.08 3.24 3.88
N GLY A 192 -6.40 2.93 5.13
CA GLY A 192 -7.66 2.29 5.50
C GLY A 192 -8.89 3.12 5.10
N LEU A 193 -8.82 4.45 5.27
CA LEU A 193 -9.87 5.36 4.83
C LEU A 193 -10.09 5.33 3.32
N LEU A 194 -9.01 5.38 2.52
CA LEU A 194 -9.10 5.27 1.06
C LEU A 194 -9.60 3.88 0.62
N SER A 195 -9.22 2.82 1.35
CA SER A 195 -9.69 1.46 1.10
C SER A 195 -11.20 1.30 1.22
N ASN A 196 -11.88 2.15 2.00
CA ASN A 196 -13.34 2.13 2.10
C ASN A 196 -14.05 2.54 0.81
N LEU A 197 -13.35 3.18 -0.13
CA LEU A 197 -13.86 3.50 -1.46
C LEU A 197 -13.75 2.32 -2.44
N VAL A 198 -13.09 1.22 -2.07
CA VAL A 198 -12.99 0.01 -2.90
C VAL A 198 -14.22 -0.87 -2.63
N PRO A 199 -15.02 -1.21 -3.65
CA PRO A 199 -16.16 -2.10 -3.48
C PRO A 199 -15.73 -3.48 -2.98
N MET A 200 -16.51 -4.05 -2.05
CA MET A 200 -16.33 -5.44 -1.64
C MET A 200 -16.76 -6.37 -2.78
N PRO A 201 -16.15 -7.57 -2.91
CA PRO A 201 -16.64 -8.59 -3.83
C PRO A 201 -18.09 -8.94 -3.50
N THR A 202 -18.96 -8.91 -4.50
CA THR A 202 -20.30 -9.49 -4.36
C THR A 202 -20.19 -11.02 -4.41
N PRO A 203 -20.87 -11.77 -3.52
CA PRO A 203 -20.90 -13.22 -3.61
C PRO A 203 -21.50 -13.64 -4.97
N PRO A 204 -21.08 -14.79 -5.53
CA PRO A 204 -21.67 -15.30 -6.76
C PRO A 204 -23.18 -15.53 -6.56
N PRO A 205 -23.99 -15.38 -7.62
CA PRO A 205 -25.42 -15.71 -7.54
C PRO A 205 -25.59 -17.17 -7.12
N PRO A 206 -26.66 -17.50 -6.38
CA PRO A 206 -26.94 -18.89 -6.02
C PRO A 206 -27.07 -19.75 -7.30
N PRO A 207 -26.66 -21.02 -7.26
CA PRO A 207 -26.82 -21.90 -8.41
C PRO A 207 -28.30 -21.96 -8.81
N THR A 208 -28.59 -21.82 -10.10
CA THR A 208 -29.93 -22.07 -10.64
C THR A 208 -30.32 -23.51 -10.32
N PRO A 209 -31.51 -23.76 -9.73
CA PRO A 209 -31.96 -25.12 -9.51
C PRO A 209 -32.05 -25.84 -10.85
N SER A 210 -31.42 -27.03 -10.92
CA SER A 210 -31.61 -27.94 -12.05
C SER A 210 -33.07 -28.39 -12.10
N PRO A 211 -33.63 -28.59 -13.31
CA PRO A 211 -35.01 -29.04 -13.48
C PRO A 211 -35.27 -30.43 -12.87
#